data_AF-A0A962M589-F1
#
_entry.id   AF-A0A962M589-F1
#
_cell.length_a   1.000
_cell.length_b   1.000
_cell.length_c   1.000
_cell.angle_alpha   90.00
_cell.angle_beta   90.00
_cell.angle_gamma   90.00
#
_symmetry.space_group_name_H-M   'P 1'
#
loop_
_entity.id
_entity.type
_entity.pdbx_description
1 polymer ?
#
loop_
_entity_poly.entity_id
_entity_poly.type
_entity_poly.pdbx_seq_one_letter_code
_entity_poly.pdbx_strand_id
1 'polypeptide(L)'
;MKNQSKICKICKLPKPIFSKGRCVDCTRKTSKGLKRTPLKKKIVQKEKSSCIKHYFVFHLIKCEKSEESGIKISDPTKANICHIFDKARHPSLACDLRNHIYLTLDEHQQFDNLLYTHQFEKLEKQFQKSWQIACTRARKIIHLCEENTNFLIKFKEYLNKNE
;
A
#
# COMPACT_ATOMS: atom_id res chain seq x y z
N MET A 1 12.98 31.37 -35.28
CA MET A 1 14.35 31.05 -34.81
C MET A 1 14.84 29.81 -35.56
N LYS A 2 15.89 29.92 -36.38
CA LYS A 2 16.43 28.78 -37.16
C LYS A 2 17.09 27.80 -36.18
N ASN A 3 16.53 26.60 -36.02
CA ASN A 3 17.08 25.55 -35.17
C ASN A 3 18.52 25.22 -35.63
N GLN A 4 19.53 25.63 -34.87
CA GLN A 4 20.93 25.33 -35.18
C GLN A 4 21.12 23.81 -35.18
N SER A 5 21.52 23.28 -36.33
CA SER A 5 21.85 21.87 -36.52
C SER A 5 22.98 21.48 -35.58
N LYS A 6 22.76 20.48 -34.71
CA LYS A 6 23.80 19.93 -33.81
C LYS A 6 24.07 18.48 -34.19
N ILE A 7 25.26 17.98 -33.89
CA ILE A 7 25.65 16.61 -34.26
C ILE A 7 24.89 15.60 -33.39
N CYS A 8 24.16 14.69 -34.01
CA CYS A 8 23.45 13.62 -33.31
C CYS A 8 24.44 12.62 -32.70
N LYS A 9 24.28 12.28 -31.41
CA LYS A 9 25.17 11.34 -30.71
C LYS A 9 25.23 9.94 -31.34
N ILE A 10 24.15 9.50 -32.00
CA ILE A 10 24.03 8.15 -32.58
C ILE A 10 24.45 8.14 -34.05
N CYS A 11 23.79 8.90 -34.92
CA CYS A 11 24.08 8.84 -36.36
C CYS A 11 25.22 9.77 -36.79
N LYS A 12 25.79 10.58 -35.88
CA LYS A 12 26.91 11.52 -36.13
C LYS A 12 26.69 12.55 -37.24
N LEU A 13 25.45 12.69 -37.72
CA LEU A 13 25.08 13.68 -38.73
C LEU A 13 24.59 14.99 -38.07
N PRO A 14 24.84 16.16 -38.70
CA PRO A 14 24.30 17.44 -38.27
C PRO A 14 22.79 17.47 -38.51
N LYS A 15 22.00 17.38 -37.44
CA LYS A 15 20.53 17.36 -37.48
C LYS A 15 19.95 18.17 -36.32
N PRO A 16 18.69 18.63 -36.41
CA PRO A 16 18.00 19.17 -35.26
C PRO A 16 17.93 18.14 -34.13
N ILE A 17 18.37 18.50 -32.94
CA ILE A 17 18.38 17.61 -31.77
C ILE A 17 17.04 17.72 -31.05
N PHE A 18 16.44 16.57 -30.78
CA PHE A 18 15.14 16.48 -30.13
C PHE A 18 15.27 16.21 -28.63
N SER A 19 15.96 15.14 -28.22
CA SER A 19 16.15 14.82 -26.80
C SER A 19 17.49 14.13 -26.56
N LYS A 20 18.12 14.42 -25.41
CA LYS A 20 19.36 13.77 -24.94
C LYS A 20 20.50 13.75 -25.97
N GLY A 21 20.63 14.80 -26.80
CA GLY A 21 21.67 14.87 -27.83
C GLY A 21 21.42 13.97 -29.05
N ARG A 22 20.17 13.52 -29.27
CA ARG A 22 19.79 12.67 -30.41
C ARG A 22 18.77 13.37 -31.30
N CYS A 23 18.83 13.08 -32.60
CA CYS A 23 17.79 13.49 -33.55
C CYS A 23 16.49 12.70 -33.31
N VAL A 24 15.40 13.15 -33.92
CA VAL A 24 14.08 12.50 -33.84
C VAL A 24 14.16 11.04 -34.29
N ASP A 25 14.80 10.76 -35.42
CA ASP A 25 14.91 9.40 -35.99
C ASP A 25 15.62 8.44 -35.03
N CYS A 26 16.77 8.84 -34.51
CA CYS A 26 17.54 8.03 -33.58
C CYS A 26 16.84 7.89 -32.23
N THR A 27 16.08 8.90 -31.80
CA THR A 27 15.25 8.80 -30.59
C THR A 27 14.15 7.77 -30.78
N ARG A 28 13.44 7.77 -31.92
CA ARG A 28 12.38 6.81 -32.24
C ARG A 28 12.90 5.37 -32.40
N LYS A 29 14.06 5.20 -33.04
CA LYS A 29 14.71 3.88 -33.19
C LYS A 29 15.19 3.28 -31.85
N THR A 30 15.55 4.12 -30.89
CA THR A 30 16.08 3.68 -29.59
C THR A 30 15.08 3.73 -28.46
N SER A 31 13.95 4.43 -28.62
CA SER A 31 12.82 4.29 -27.72
C SER A 31 12.29 2.87 -27.88
N LYS A 32 12.70 1.98 -26.97
CA LYS A 32 11.99 0.73 -26.73
C LYS A 32 10.52 1.13 -26.58
N GLY A 33 9.68 0.74 -27.53
CA GLY A 33 8.26 1.11 -27.53
C GLY A 33 7.66 0.86 -26.15
N LEU A 34 6.68 1.67 -25.73
CA LEU A 34 5.99 1.47 -24.47
C LEU A 34 5.67 -0.02 -24.34
N LYS A 35 6.29 -0.69 -23.37
CA LYS A 35 6.06 -2.12 -23.13
C LYS A 35 4.56 -2.25 -22.85
N ARG A 36 3.80 -2.74 -23.83
CA ARG A 36 2.36 -2.95 -23.68
C ARG A 36 2.19 -3.98 -22.58
N THR A 37 1.71 -3.55 -21.41
CA THR A 37 1.40 -4.46 -20.31
C THR A 37 0.40 -5.50 -20.82
N PRO A 38 0.67 -6.80 -20.69
CA PRO A 38 -0.20 -7.85 -21.22
C PRO A 38 -1.61 -7.73 -20.64
N LEU A 39 -2.65 -7.98 -21.47
CA LEU A 39 -4.06 -7.78 -21.12
C LEU A 39 -4.47 -8.46 -19.80
N LYS A 40 -3.99 -9.68 -19.55
CA LYS A 40 -4.25 -10.42 -18.30
C LYS A 40 -3.78 -9.64 -17.06
N LYS A 41 -2.61 -8.99 -17.12
CA LYS A 41 -2.11 -8.15 -16.02
C LYS A 41 -2.97 -6.90 -15.83
N LYS A 42 -3.56 -6.34 -16.90
CA LYS A 42 -4.49 -5.19 -16.80
C LYS A 42 -5.80 -5.58 -16.13
N ILE A 43 -6.36 -6.74 -16.45
CA ILE A 43 -7.62 -7.22 -15.85
C ILE A 43 -7.44 -7.46 -14.34
N VAL A 44 -6.41 -8.21 -13.94
CA VAL A 44 -6.10 -8.47 -12.53
C VAL A 44 -5.84 -7.17 -11.76
N GLN A 45 -5.13 -6.20 -12.35
CA GLN A 45 -4.94 -4.87 -11.74
C GLN A 45 -6.26 -4.11 -11.58
N LYS A 46 -7.15 -4.18 -12.57
CA LYS A 46 -8.47 -3.53 -12.51
C LYS A 46 -9.34 -4.14 -11.40
N GLU A 47 -9.36 -5.47 -11.28
CA GLU A 47 -10.10 -6.18 -10.24
C GLU A 47 -9.56 -5.87 -8.83
N LYS A 48 -8.23 -5.91 -8.63
CA LYS A 48 -7.61 -5.49 -7.36
C LYS A 48 -7.93 -4.03 -7.01
N SER A 49 -7.90 -3.14 -8.01
CA SER A 49 -8.29 -1.74 -7.80
C SER A 49 -9.76 -1.59 -7.42
N SER A 50 -10.62 -2.49 -7.92
CA SER A 50 -12.04 -2.53 -7.58
C SER A 50 -12.23 -3.01 -6.15
N CYS A 51 -11.58 -4.10 -5.72
CA CYS A 51 -11.75 -4.61 -4.36
C CYS A 51 -11.27 -3.61 -3.31
N ILE A 52 -10.13 -2.95 -3.54
CA ILE A 52 -9.61 -1.93 -2.61
C ILE A 52 -10.55 -0.74 -2.50
N LYS A 53 -11.19 -0.33 -3.60
CA LYS A 53 -12.19 0.75 -3.57
C LYS A 53 -13.40 0.36 -2.71
N HIS A 54 -13.94 -0.85 -2.90
CA HIS A 54 -15.06 -1.35 -2.10
C HIS A 54 -14.70 -1.47 -0.62
N TYR A 55 -13.51 -1.97 -0.30
CA TYR A 55 -12.99 -2.03 1.06
C TYR A 55 -13.02 -0.65 1.72
N PHE A 56 -12.45 0.38 1.09
CA PHE A 56 -12.44 1.72 1.68
C PHE A 56 -13.84 2.32 1.79
N VAL A 57 -14.70 2.17 0.77
CA VAL A 57 -16.08 2.68 0.83
C VAL A 57 -16.83 2.05 2.00
N PHE A 58 -16.72 0.73 2.19
CA PHE A 58 -17.35 0.02 3.30
C PHE A 58 -16.88 0.57 4.66
N HIS A 59 -15.57 0.72 4.83
CA HIS A 59 -14.99 1.16 6.10
C HIS A 59 -15.23 2.64 6.39
N LEU A 60 -15.26 3.51 5.37
CA LEU A 60 -15.59 4.92 5.55
C LEU A 60 -17.02 5.12 6.06
N ILE A 61 -17.96 4.28 5.62
CA ILE A 61 -19.36 4.33 6.11
C ILE A 61 -19.46 3.83 7.56
N LYS A 62 -18.57 2.92 7.97
CA LYS A 62 -18.58 2.28 9.30
C LYS A 62 -17.71 2.97 10.34
N CYS A 63 -16.81 3.86 9.92
CA CYS A 63 -15.87 4.53 10.80
C CYS A 63 -16.56 5.71 11.50
N GLU A 64 -16.97 5.52 12.75
CA GLU A 64 -17.66 6.54 13.54
C GLU A 64 -16.78 7.14 14.64
N LYS A 65 -15.87 6.33 15.20
CA LYS A 65 -14.98 6.71 16.31
C LYS A 65 -13.72 5.85 16.32
N SER A 66 -12.70 6.34 17.02
CA SER A 66 -11.51 5.54 17.32
C SER A 66 -11.86 4.35 18.20
N GLU A 67 -11.31 3.19 17.87
CA GLU A 67 -11.40 1.96 18.67
C GLU A 67 -10.47 1.98 19.89
N GLU A 68 -9.52 2.92 19.94
CA GLU A 68 -8.66 3.14 21.11
C GLU A 68 -9.28 4.16 22.07
N SER A 69 -9.25 5.44 21.69
CA SER A 69 -9.72 6.54 22.54
C SER A 69 -11.23 6.70 22.61
N GLY A 70 -11.98 6.12 21.67
CA GLY A 70 -13.43 6.35 21.55
C GLY A 70 -13.79 7.75 21.00
N ILE A 71 -12.80 8.56 20.63
CA ILE A 71 -13.01 9.90 20.05
C ILE A 71 -13.78 9.77 18.74
N LYS A 72 -14.84 10.57 18.58
CA LYS A 72 -15.66 10.61 17.37
C LYS A 72 -14.84 11.08 16.16
N ILE A 73 -14.99 10.39 15.04
CA ILE A 73 -14.40 10.74 13.74
C ILE A 73 -15.53 11.21 12.85
N SER A 74 -15.77 12.53 12.80
CA SER A 74 -16.92 13.09 12.08
C SER A 74 -16.79 12.98 10.55
N ASP A 75 -15.57 13.16 10.03
CA ASP A 75 -15.26 13.11 8.59
C ASP A 75 -14.20 12.03 8.34
N PRO A 76 -14.57 10.74 8.39
CA PRO A 76 -13.62 9.65 8.24
C PRO A 76 -12.95 9.71 6.87
N THR A 77 -11.64 9.50 6.86
CA THR A 77 -10.84 9.38 5.64
C THR A 77 -10.16 8.01 5.61
N LYS A 78 -9.51 7.68 4.47
CA LYS A 78 -8.72 6.45 4.37
C LYS A 78 -7.59 6.38 5.39
N ALA A 79 -7.15 7.54 5.89
CA ALA A 79 -6.11 7.64 6.91
C ALA A 79 -6.63 7.31 8.32
N ASN A 80 -7.94 7.10 8.52
CA ASN A 80 -8.49 6.60 9.79
C ASN A 80 -8.59 5.06 9.82
N ILE A 81 -8.32 4.40 8.69
CA ILE A 81 -8.45 2.96 8.53
C ILE A 81 -7.05 2.34 8.55
N CYS A 82 -6.62 1.93 9.73
CA CYS A 82 -5.35 1.24 9.94
C CYS A 82 -5.47 -0.23 9.52
N HIS A 83 -4.55 -0.69 8.66
CA HIS A 83 -4.52 -2.10 8.28
C HIS A 83 -3.67 -2.88 9.28
N ILE A 84 -4.18 -4.00 9.79
CA ILE A 84 -3.43 -4.90 10.67
C ILE A 84 -2.31 -5.58 9.89
N PHE A 85 -2.59 -5.94 8.64
CA PHE A 85 -1.63 -6.47 7.67
C PHE A 85 -1.50 -5.46 6.53
N ASP A 86 -0.32 -4.82 6.40
CA ASP A 86 -0.05 -3.85 5.35
C ASP A 86 -0.42 -4.38 3.96
N LYS A 87 -1.14 -3.56 3.17
CA LYS A 87 -1.60 -3.93 1.83
C LYS A 87 -0.46 -4.14 0.82
N ALA A 88 0.72 -3.54 1.02
CA ALA A 88 1.84 -3.71 0.11
C ALA A 88 2.62 -5.01 0.41
N ARG A 89 2.71 -5.39 1.68
CA ARG A 89 3.38 -6.62 2.12
C ARG A 89 2.49 -7.85 2.15
N HIS A 90 1.18 -7.68 2.34
CA HIS A 90 0.19 -8.75 2.46
C HIS A 90 -1.00 -8.52 1.51
N PRO A 91 -0.77 -8.48 0.18
CA PRO A 91 -1.83 -8.25 -0.79
C PRO A 91 -2.96 -9.31 -0.74
N SER A 92 -2.74 -10.52 -0.23
CA SER A 92 -3.81 -11.52 -0.05
C SER A 92 -4.89 -11.07 0.95
N LEU A 93 -4.50 -10.28 1.95
CA LEU A 93 -5.39 -9.76 3.00
C LEU A 93 -5.86 -8.32 2.77
N ALA A 94 -5.37 -7.65 1.73
CA ALA A 94 -5.61 -6.22 1.50
C ALA A 94 -7.08 -5.84 1.30
N CYS A 95 -7.92 -6.78 0.88
CA CYS A 95 -9.34 -6.57 0.63
C CYS A 95 -10.25 -7.29 1.64
N ASP A 96 -9.68 -7.96 2.66
CA ASP A 96 -10.48 -8.59 3.71
C ASP A 96 -11.04 -7.53 4.66
N LEU A 97 -12.36 -7.45 4.80
CA LEU A 97 -13.04 -6.45 5.62
C LEU A 97 -12.70 -6.55 7.12
N ARG A 98 -12.07 -7.63 7.58
CA ARG A 98 -11.60 -7.77 8.96
C ARG A 98 -10.18 -7.23 9.15
N ASN A 99 -9.44 -6.97 8.07
CA ASN A 99 -8.09 -6.40 8.13
C ASN A 99 -8.13 -4.89 8.38
N HIS A 100 -8.67 -4.46 9.52
CA HIS A 100 -8.75 -3.04 9.87
C HIS A 100 -8.77 -2.79 11.38
N ILE A 101 -8.43 -1.55 11.75
CA ILE A 101 -8.74 -0.89 13.01
C ILE A 101 -9.08 0.56 12.69
N TYR A 102 -10.07 1.14 13.37
CA TYR A 102 -10.35 2.57 13.26
C TYR A 102 -9.61 3.36 14.32
N LEU A 103 -8.83 4.35 13.88
CA LEU A 103 -8.03 5.20 14.75
C LEU A 103 -8.11 6.66 14.29
N THR A 104 -7.85 7.58 15.22
CA THR A 104 -7.50 8.96 14.84
C THR A 104 -6.18 8.97 14.07
N LEU A 105 -5.86 10.07 13.40
CA LEU A 105 -4.65 10.16 12.58
C LEU A 105 -3.37 10.01 13.43
N ASP A 106 -3.34 10.62 14.61
CA ASP A 106 -2.21 10.57 15.54
C ASP A 106 -2.01 9.16 16.10
N GLU A 107 -3.10 8.53 16.55
CA GLU A 107 -3.09 7.14 17.02
C GLU A 107 -2.62 6.19 15.93
N HIS A 108 -3.14 6.33 14.70
CA HIS A 108 -2.76 5.49 13.58
C HIS A 108 -1.27 5.57 13.30
N GLN A 109 -0.70 6.77 13.21
CA GLN A 109 0.73 6.94 12.94
C GLN A 109 1.60 6.23 13.99
N GLN A 110 1.24 6.34 15.27
CA GLN A 110 1.97 5.71 16.37
C GLN A 110 1.78 4.18 16.36
N PHE A 111 0.54 3.73 16.17
CA PHE A 111 0.18 2.32 16.13
C PHE A 111 0.91 1.59 14.99
N ASP A 112 0.85 2.12 13.76
CA ASP A 112 1.51 1.54 12.59
C ASP A 112 3.02 1.42 12.82
N ASN A 113 3.65 2.45 13.39
CA ASN A 113 5.08 2.43 13.67
C ASN A 113 5.46 1.31 14.64
N LEU A 114 4.71 1.15 15.74
CA LEU A 114 4.95 0.07 16.70
C LEU A 114 4.68 -1.32 16.10
N LEU A 115 3.64 -1.43 15.27
CA LEU A 115 3.24 -2.66 14.60
C LEU A 115 4.33 -3.16 13.65
N TYR A 116 4.82 -2.30 12.76
CA TYR A 116 5.83 -2.69 11.77
C TYR A 116 7.25 -2.78 12.32
N THR A 117 7.50 -2.21 13.50
CA THR A 117 8.74 -2.46 14.27
C THR A 117 8.64 -3.66 15.21
N HIS A 118 7.50 -4.38 15.20
CA HIS A 118 7.23 -5.57 16.02
C HIS A 118 7.31 -5.31 17.53
N GLN A 119 6.96 -4.12 17.99
CA GLN A 119 6.96 -3.74 19.41
C GLN A 119 5.59 -4.05 20.04
N PHE A 120 5.19 -5.33 19.99
CA PHE A 120 3.85 -5.78 20.39
C PHE A 120 3.55 -5.53 21.88
N GLU A 121 4.55 -5.65 22.75
CA GLU A 121 4.39 -5.38 24.18
C GLU A 121 4.14 -3.90 24.45
N LYS A 122 4.63 -3.01 23.58
CA LYS A 122 4.31 -1.58 23.67
C LYS A 122 2.93 -1.28 23.13
N LEU A 123 2.50 -1.96 22.05
CA LEU A 123 1.13 -1.87 21.55
C LEU A 123 0.12 -2.30 22.63
N GLU A 124 0.40 -3.40 23.31
CA GLU A 124 -0.46 -3.87 24.40
C GLU A 124 -0.56 -2.88 25.56
N LYS A 125 0.52 -2.17 25.89
CA LYS A 125 0.55 -1.17 26.95
C LYS A 125 -0.06 0.17 26.57
N GLN A 126 0.20 0.65 25.34
CA GLN A 126 -0.19 2.00 24.90
C GLN A 126 -1.52 2.04 24.15
N PHE A 127 -1.88 0.93 23.50
CA PHE A 127 -3.02 0.79 22.59
C PHE A 127 -3.86 -0.42 23.00
N GLN A 128 -4.16 -0.55 24.30
CA GLN A 128 -4.71 -1.78 24.86
C GLN A 128 -5.99 -2.25 24.16
N LYS A 129 -6.92 -1.33 23.89
CA LYS A 129 -8.22 -1.68 23.30
C LYS A 129 -8.10 -2.01 21.83
N SER A 130 -7.46 -1.12 21.08
CA SER A 130 -7.26 -1.30 19.64
C SER A 130 -6.37 -2.50 19.34
N TRP A 131 -5.35 -2.78 20.16
CA TRP A 131 -4.50 -3.96 20.04
C TRP A 131 -5.25 -5.27 20.33
N GLN A 132 -6.10 -5.31 21.36
CA GLN A 132 -6.94 -6.48 21.62
C GLN A 132 -7.89 -6.76 20.44
N ILE A 133 -8.48 -5.71 19.87
CA ILE A 133 -9.32 -5.80 18.67
C ILE A 133 -8.49 -6.28 17.47
N ALA A 134 -7.28 -5.72 17.29
CA ALA A 134 -6.33 -6.12 16.24
C ALA A 134 -6.04 -7.62 16.30
N CYS A 135 -5.63 -8.12 17.46
CA CYS A 135 -5.32 -9.52 17.70
C CYS A 135 -6.54 -10.42 17.43
N THR A 136 -7.72 -10.00 17.88
CA THR A 136 -8.98 -10.73 17.67
C THR A 136 -9.32 -10.85 16.18
N ARG A 137 -9.18 -9.76 15.43
CA ARG A 137 -9.40 -9.76 13.98
C ARG A 137 -8.31 -10.55 13.25
N ALA A 138 -7.05 -10.39 13.65
CA ALA A 138 -5.90 -11.08 13.08
C ALA A 138 -6.07 -12.61 13.18
N ARG A 139 -6.43 -13.15 14.35
CA ARG A 139 -6.67 -14.59 14.53
C ARG A 139 -7.67 -15.17 13.52
N LYS A 140 -8.68 -14.38 13.13
CA LYS A 140 -9.70 -14.80 12.15
C LYS A 140 -9.22 -14.81 10.70
N ILE A 141 -8.14 -14.09 10.36
CA ILE A 141 -7.69 -13.91 8.97
C ILE A 141 -6.27 -14.37 8.71
N ILE A 142 -5.47 -14.61 9.75
CA ILE A 142 -4.04 -14.89 9.62
C ILE A 142 -3.74 -16.19 8.85
N HIS A 143 -4.69 -17.13 8.81
CA HIS A 143 -4.59 -18.36 8.02
C HIS A 143 -4.86 -18.16 6.53
N LEU A 144 -5.45 -17.03 6.14
CA LEU A 144 -5.68 -16.63 4.74
C LEU A 144 -4.49 -15.85 4.16
N CYS A 145 -3.47 -15.55 4.97
CA CYS A 145 -2.26 -14.87 4.53
C CYS A 145 -1.42 -15.82 3.68
N GLU A 146 -1.20 -15.47 2.42
CA GLU A 146 -0.37 -16.27 1.50
C GLU A 146 1.11 -15.90 1.61
N GLU A 147 1.41 -14.67 2.03
CA GLU A 147 2.77 -14.15 2.09
C GLU A 147 3.47 -14.54 3.40
N ASN A 148 4.66 -15.13 3.29
CA ASN A 148 5.46 -15.49 4.45
C ASN A 148 6.46 -14.38 4.83
N THR A 149 5.96 -13.36 5.54
CA THR A 149 6.78 -12.21 5.97
C THR A 149 7.31 -12.40 7.40
N ASN A 150 8.39 -11.70 7.76
CA ASN A 150 8.90 -11.66 9.14
C ASN A 150 7.82 -11.12 10.11
N PHE A 151 7.01 -10.16 9.66
CA PHE A 151 5.86 -9.67 10.42
C PHE A 151 4.87 -10.80 10.73
N LEU A 152 4.47 -11.57 9.72
CA LEU A 152 3.53 -12.68 9.90
C LEU A 152 4.06 -13.72 10.89
N ILE A 153 5.35 -14.09 10.77
CA ILE A 153 5.99 -15.07 11.66
C ILE A 153 5.95 -14.58 13.11
N LYS A 154 6.47 -13.36 13.37
CA LYS A 154 6.52 -12.78 14.71
C LYS A 154 5.13 -12.55 15.29
N PHE A 155 4.17 -12.14 14.47
CA PHE A 155 2.82 -11.89 14.94
C PHE A 155 2.10 -13.21 15.29
N LYS A 156 2.30 -14.28 14.52
CA LYS A 156 1.83 -15.63 14.90
C LYS A 156 2.43 -16.09 16.21
N GLU A 157 3.74 -15.93 16.40
CA GLU A 157 4.42 -16.27 17.66
C GLU A 157 3.83 -15.49 18.84
N TYR A 158 3.58 -14.20 18.68
CA TYR A 158 2.95 -13.38 19.71
C TYR A 158 1.52 -13.85 20.02
N LEU A 159 0.69 -14.13 19.00
CA LEU A 159 -0.68 -14.56 19.18
C LEU A 159 -0.80 -15.92 19.88
N ASN A 160 0.13 -16.84 19.61
CA ASN A 160 0.18 -18.17 20.22
C ASN A 160 0.69 -18.16 21.67
N LYS A 161 1.54 -17.18 22.04
CA LYS A 161 2.02 -17.02 23.43
C LYS A 161 0.97 -16.41 24.35
N ASN A 162 0.01 -15.68 23.77
CA ASN A 162 -1.03 -14.93 24.49
C ASN A 162 -2.43 -15.47 24.16
N GLU A 163 -2.52 -16.79 23.96
CA GLU A 163 -3.76 -17.57 23.90
C GLU A 163 -4.04 -18.16 25.30
#